data_AF-A0A210QA10-F1
#
_entry.id   AF-A0A210QA10-F1
#
_cell.length_a   1.000
_cell.length_b   1.000
_cell.length_c   1.000
_cell.angle_alpha   90.00
_cell.angle_beta   90.00
_cell.angle_gamma   90.00
#
_symmetry.space_group_name_H-M   'P 1'
#
loop_
_entity.id
_entity.type
_entity.pdbx_description
1 polymer ?
#
loop_
_entity_poly.entity_id
_entity_poly.type
_entity_poly.pdbx_seq_one_letter_code
_entity_poly.pdbx_strand_id
1 'polypeptide(L)'
;MFVSNSVMAIWRMFKVRSRLKTIFLALGCFGRHILACLGIWFLLLVGIYVYLNDLPPTQKTRLTPHLLYRGEDVQSSPLENDSRGGTPLHPPASRNQAIQFTPTGIPRNRKVQAPPVLRGGYVAVEGRLKEYCNPPSSDLRASEEGNVGDEFQLKSVHVIIRHGDRSPIHSIINHPNSKLSCKFDSRFLMKDRILTSYLNKLQKTETNFHPKSDFRNWELYPKKDFCDGAQLTPLGALQHLKIGQFLQEKYFTNLFKGNFSYNDIHIKSTEYSRTFQSAVALLYGFLPDFDLQKIQMHLSPDVLFCSSEVTKLTCRCPLAQFFKLKANGLAGSHNRNDSEHQNLKQQIADIYKIQPGQVPWLEAVVDIAMAHICHQVSLPCNERNECIDKNIINKMWNIVDSDGVKFKSRSELYLKFAHLALHPLLTEILMRMKDNVLLKDNRKFVLYSGHDISLSPLITLLGLHLDGKWPPYASRVVFELYTKRASRFPVQAFIRVLYNGKDRTKDLIFCRKLHHGLCRLHHFKEFIDNHLKVYDIHDFNTQCLHITDGI
;
A
#
# COMPACT_ATOMS: atom_id res chain seq x y z
N MET A 1 23.82 -16.00 -85.53
CA MET A 1 25.26 -15.65 -85.50
C MET A 1 25.72 -15.78 -84.06
N PHE A 2 26.11 -16.96 -83.57
CA PHE A 2 27.50 -17.48 -83.65
C PHE A 2 28.53 -16.36 -83.43
N VAL A 3 29.02 -16.20 -82.19
CA VAL A 3 30.15 -16.92 -81.53
C VAL A 3 31.46 -16.14 -81.65
N SER A 4 32.16 -16.06 -80.51
CA SER A 4 33.62 -15.99 -80.36
C SER A 4 34.32 -14.68 -80.71
N ASN A 5 35.40 -14.28 -80.05
CA ASN A 5 36.05 -14.63 -78.78
C ASN A 5 37.18 -13.59 -78.66
N SER A 6 37.64 -13.39 -77.43
CA SER A 6 39.03 -13.04 -77.10
C SER A 6 39.56 -11.66 -77.50
N VAL A 7 40.04 -10.99 -76.45
CA VAL A 7 41.04 -9.90 -76.41
C VAL A 7 40.48 -8.48 -76.34
N MET A 8 39.98 -8.13 -75.15
CA MET A 8 40.25 -6.82 -74.51
C MET A 8 39.90 -6.87 -73.01
N ALA A 9 40.62 -7.72 -72.27
CA ALA A 9 40.49 -7.87 -70.82
C ALA A 9 41.82 -7.58 -70.10
N ILE A 10 42.51 -6.48 -70.43
CA ILE A 10 43.67 -5.98 -69.68
C ILE A 10 43.70 -4.45 -69.76
N TRP A 11 42.81 -3.76 -69.02
CA TRP A 11 43.07 -2.45 -68.40
C TRP A 11 41.83 -1.93 -67.64
N ARG A 12 41.48 -2.61 -66.54
CA ARG A 12 40.72 -2.03 -65.41
C ARG A 12 40.81 -2.94 -64.18
N MET A 13 42.01 -3.45 -63.87
CA MET A 13 42.37 -4.10 -62.61
C MET A 13 43.25 -3.19 -61.73
N PHE A 14 42.76 -1.98 -61.45
CA PHE A 14 43.39 -1.09 -60.46
C PHE A 14 42.33 -0.39 -59.59
N LYS A 15 41.46 -1.15 -58.91
CA LYS A 15 40.78 -0.68 -57.69
C LYS A 15 40.04 -1.74 -56.86
N VAL A 16 40.61 -2.92 -56.61
CA VAL A 16 40.13 -3.80 -55.54
C VAL A 16 41.31 -4.43 -54.78
N ARG A 17 42.09 -3.58 -54.12
CA ARG A 17 43.02 -3.99 -53.05
C ARG A 17 42.96 -2.94 -51.94
N SER A 18 41.85 -2.91 -51.19
CA SER A 18 41.68 -2.00 -50.05
C SER A 18 40.68 -2.47 -48.98
N ARG A 19 40.29 -3.76 -48.93
CA ARG A 19 39.33 -4.23 -47.90
C ARG A 19 39.62 -5.59 -47.26
N LEU A 20 40.86 -6.09 -47.34
CA LEU A 20 41.24 -7.37 -46.70
C LEU A 20 42.40 -7.26 -45.69
N LYS A 21 42.99 -6.07 -45.47
CA LYS A 21 44.01 -5.87 -44.42
C LYS A 21 43.46 -5.37 -43.08
N THR A 22 42.22 -4.93 -43.00
CA THR A 22 41.64 -4.37 -41.76
C THR A 22 40.97 -5.42 -40.88
N ILE A 23 40.63 -6.60 -41.41
CA ILE A 23 39.94 -7.66 -40.65
C ILE A 23 40.93 -8.54 -39.87
N PHE A 24 42.18 -8.69 -40.35
CA PHE A 24 43.19 -9.51 -39.66
C PHE A 24 43.88 -8.81 -38.47
N LEU A 25 43.85 -7.47 -38.39
CA LEU A 25 44.38 -6.74 -37.22
C LEU A 25 43.38 -6.66 -36.05
N ALA A 26 42.07 -6.73 -36.30
CA ALA A 26 41.05 -6.67 -35.25
C ALA A 26 40.90 -7.99 -34.46
N LEU A 27 41.15 -9.14 -35.11
CA LEU A 27 41.07 -10.46 -34.46
C LEU A 27 42.28 -10.79 -33.57
N GLY A 28 43.44 -10.15 -33.80
CA GLY A 28 44.63 -10.34 -32.97
C GLY A 28 44.58 -9.60 -31.61
N CYS A 29 43.85 -8.49 -31.52
CA CYS A 29 43.73 -7.70 -30.28
C CYS A 29 42.72 -8.30 -29.28
N PHE A 30 41.71 -9.03 -29.76
CA PHE A 30 40.69 -9.61 -28.86
C PHE A 30 41.20 -10.83 -28.08
N GLY A 31 42.11 -11.62 -28.67
CA GLY A 31 42.68 -12.81 -28.02
C GLY A 31 43.64 -12.50 -26.85
N ARG A 32 44.37 -11.37 -26.89
CA ARG A 32 45.32 -11.00 -25.83
C ARG A 32 44.65 -10.45 -24.56
N HIS A 33 43.48 -9.83 -24.67
CA HIS A 33 42.75 -9.32 -23.51
C HIS A 33 42.03 -10.43 -22.71
N ILE A 34 41.56 -11.49 -23.38
CA ILE A 34 40.90 -12.62 -22.72
C ILE A 34 41.89 -13.45 -21.89
N LEU A 35 43.12 -13.67 -22.41
CA LEU A 35 44.17 -14.37 -21.68
C LEU A 35 44.69 -13.58 -20.46
N ALA A 36 44.73 -12.25 -20.54
CA ALA A 36 45.08 -11.40 -19.39
C ALA A 36 44.00 -11.39 -18.31
N CYS A 37 42.71 -11.38 -18.69
CA CYS A 37 41.61 -11.45 -17.73
C CYS A 37 41.50 -12.83 -17.03
N LEU A 38 41.80 -13.93 -17.73
CA LEU A 38 41.82 -15.27 -17.13
C LEU A 38 43.01 -15.47 -16.17
N GLY A 39 44.19 -14.89 -16.46
CA GLY A 39 45.33 -14.91 -15.56
C GLY A 39 45.10 -14.13 -14.25
N ILE A 40 44.39 -12.99 -14.32
CA ILE A 40 44.05 -12.18 -13.14
C ILE A 40 43.02 -12.90 -12.25
N TRP A 41 42.04 -13.60 -12.85
CA TRP A 41 41.08 -14.41 -12.09
C TRP A 41 41.74 -15.62 -11.43
N PHE A 42 42.71 -16.26 -12.09
CA PHE A 42 43.46 -17.38 -11.51
C PHE A 42 44.31 -16.94 -10.30
N LEU A 43 44.99 -15.78 -10.39
CA LEU A 43 45.76 -15.22 -9.28
C LEU A 43 44.86 -14.75 -8.12
N LEU A 44 43.67 -14.22 -8.39
CA LEU A 44 42.66 -13.90 -7.36
C LEU A 44 42.13 -15.14 -6.66
N LEU A 45 41.86 -16.22 -7.39
CA LEU A 45 41.38 -17.48 -6.82
C LEU A 45 42.47 -18.18 -5.98
N VAL A 46 43.73 -18.15 -6.43
CA VAL A 46 44.87 -18.66 -5.65
C VAL A 46 45.11 -17.79 -4.42
N GLY A 47 45.00 -16.47 -4.52
CA GLY A 47 45.09 -15.55 -3.38
C GLY A 47 44.00 -15.76 -2.34
N ILE A 48 42.75 -15.97 -2.77
CA ILE A 48 41.63 -16.31 -1.88
C ILE A 48 41.83 -17.70 -1.24
N TYR A 49 42.36 -18.68 -2.01
CA TYR A 49 42.63 -20.03 -1.50
C TYR A 49 43.76 -20.05 -0.45
N VAL A 50 44.81 -19.26 -0.63
CA VAL A 50 45.89 -19.10 0.36
C VAL A 50 45.37 -18.36 1.60
N TYR A 51 44.61 -17.27 1.41
CA TYR A 51 44.02 -16.49 2.51
C TYR A 51 43.04 -17.29 3.38
N LEU A 52 42.24 -18.19 2.80
CA LEU A 52 41.29 -19.03 3.54
C LEU A 52 41.97 -20.20 4.29
N ASN A 53 43.18 -20.59 3.89
CA ASN A 53 43.94 -21.66 4.54
C ASN A 53 44.83 -21.17 5.70
N ASP A 54 45.17 -19.88 5.75
CA ASP A 54 45.94 -19.27 6.85
C ASP A 54 45.08 -18.71 8.00
N LEU A 55 43.76 -18.92 8.00
CA LEU A 55 42.88 -18.47 9.08
C LEU A 55 42.94 -19.41 10.31
N PRO A 56 43.16 -18.87 11.53
CA PRO A 56 43.16 -19.65 12.77
C PRO A 56 41.77 -20.27 13.06
N PRO A 57 41.70 -21.36 13.87
CA PRO A 57 40.53 -22.24 13.98
C PRO A 57 39.24 -21.59 14.50
N THR A 58 39.28 -20.35 15.01
CA THR A 58 38.16 -19.66 15.65
C THR A 58 37.24 -18.91 14.68
N GLN A 59 37.56 -18.84 13.38
CA GLN A 59 36.73 -18.14 12.37
C GLN A 59 36.09 -19.03 11.28
N LYS A 60 36.25 -20.36 11.34
CA LYS A 60 35.70 -21.27 10.31
C LYS A 60 34.22 -21.66 10.49
N THR A 61 33.54 -21.21 11.56
CA THR A 61 32.14 -21.52 11.86
C THR A 61 31.22 -20.32 11.72
N ARG A 62 31.12 -19.75 10.52
CA ARG A 62 29.99 -18.89 10.11
C ARG A 62 30.06 -18.69 8.61
N LEU A 63 29.54 -19.64 7.84
CA LEU A 63 29.10 -19.48 6.44
C LEU A 63 28.47 -20.80 5.97
N THR A 64 27.18 -21.00 6.27
CA THR A 64 26.28 -21.89 5.54
C THR A 64 24.82 -21.50 5.88
N PRO A 65 23.90 -21.39 4.89
CA PRO A 65 22.52 -21.04 5.14
C PRO A 65 21.65 -22.30 5.30
N HIS A 66 20.98 -22.45 6.44
CA HIS A 66 19.89 -23.42 6.61
C HIS A 66 18.54 -22.69 6.66
N LEU A 67 17.79 -22.84 5.56
CA LEU A 67 16.33 -22.86 5.55
C LEU A 67 15.85 -23.96 6.50
N LEU A 68 14.99 -23.63 7.46
CA LEU A 68 13.94 -24.50 7.99
C LEU A 68 12.92 -23.68 8.81
N TYR A 69 11.66 -24.03 8.60
CA TYR A 69 10.42 -23.59 9.25
C TYR A 69 10.53 -23.25 10.76
N ARG A 70 9.94 -22.12 11.16
CA ARG A 70 9.19 -22.00 12.42
C ARG A 70 8.22 -20.82 12.36
N GLY A 71 6.95 -21.11 12.66
CA GLY A 71 5.95 -20.11 12.99
C GLY A 71 6.08 -19.64 14.44
N GLU A 72 5.15 -18.75 14.79
CA GLU A 72 4.84 -18.15 16.09
C GLU A 72 5.45 -16.76 16.37
N ASP A 73 4.51 -15.82 16.53
CA ASP A 73 4.43 -14.79 17.56
C ASP A 73 5.58 -13.81 17.73
N VAL A 74 5.43 -12.65 17.10
CA VAL A 74 6.14 -11.42 17.49
C VAL A 74 5.20 -10.56 18.33
N GLN A 75 5.25 -10.76 19.64
CA GLN A 75 4.96 -9.71 20.60
C GLN A 75 6.06 -8.64 20.52
N SER A 76 5.64 -7.40 20.36
CA SER A 76 6.48 -6.22 20.49
C SER A 76 6.95 -6.03 21.92
N SER A 77 8.25 -6.10 22.17
CA SER A 77 8.88 -5.73 23.45
C SER A 77 8.76 -4.22 23.72
N PRO A 78 8.41 -3.78 24.94
CA PRO A 78 8.70 -2.45 25.43
C PRO A 78 10.02 -2.41 26.21
N LEU A 79 10.65 -1.25 26.16
CA LEU A 79 11.89 -0.85 26.81
C LEU A 79 11.84 -0.99 28.34
N GLU A 80 13.01 -1.31 28.90
CA GLU A 80 13.34 -1.48 30.32
C GLU A 80 12.98 -0.28 31.21
N ASN A 81 12.50 -0.58 32.42
CA ASN A 81 12.83 0.20 33.61
C ASN A 81 12.85 -0.74 34.83
N ASP A 82 13.92 -0.60 35.59
CA ASP A 82 14.36 -1.40 36.73
C ASP A 82 13.52 -1.13 38.00
N SER A 83 13.07 -2.18 38.70
CA SER A 83 13.06 -2.26 40.18
C SER A 83 12.45 -3.58 40.72
N ARG A 84 13.35 -4.41 41.26
CA ARG A 84 13.24 -5.29 42.46
C ARG A 84 12.01 -6.19 42.67
N GLY A 85 12.28 -7.50 42.62
CA GLY A 85 11.91 -8.46 43.69
C GLY A 85 10.64 -9.29 43.49
N GLY A 86 10.80 -10.56 43.09
CA GLY A 86 9.73 -11.56 43.16
C GLY A 86 10.06 -12.84 42.40
N THR A 87 10.26 -13.93 43.12
CA THR A 87 10.51 -15.30 42.63
C THR A 87 9.35 -15.83 41.75
N PRO A 88 9.61 -16.59 40.68
CA PRO A 88 8.54 -17.14 39.83
C PRO A 88 8.03 -18.49 40.35
N LEU A 89 6.72 -18.57 40.56
CA LEU A 89 5.96 -19.82 40.75
C LEU A 89 5.56 -20.38 39.38
N HIS A 90 5.95 -21.64 39.10
CA HIS A 90 5.51 -22.41 37.94
C HIS A 90 4.01 -22.72 37.99
N PRO A 91 3.28 -22.70 36.85
CA PRO A 91 1.94 -23.27 36.78
C PRO A 91 2.01 -24.80 36.55
N PRO A 92 1.17 -25.61 37.22
CA PRO A 92 1.13 -27.05 36.98
C PRO A 92 0.30 -27.38 35.74
N ALA A 93 0.76 -28.39 35.00
CA ALA A 93 0.08 -29.02 33.89
C ALA A 93 -1.22 -29.70 34.34
N SER A 94 -2.36 -29.34 33.72
CA SER A 94 -3.62 -30.05 33.92
C SER A 94 -3.79 -31.17 32.89
N ARG A 95 -3.80 -32.41 33.41
CA ARG A 95 -4.12 -33.67 32.73
C ARG A 95 -5.48 -33.62 32.03
N ASN A 96 -5.51 -34.16 30.81
CA ASN A 96 -6.72 -34.66 30.16
C ASN A 96 -7.33 -35.79 31.00
N GLN A 97 -8.60 -35.64 31.39
CA GLN A 97 -9.47 -36.77 31.75
C GLN A 97 -10.77 -36.65 30.96
N ALA A 98 -10.97 -37.63 30.08
CA ALA A 98 -12.22 -37.90 29.40
C ALA A 98 -13.26 -38.36 30.44
N ILE A 99 -14.41 -37.69 30.49
CA ILE A 99 -15.56 -38.13 31.27
C ILE A 99 -16.62 -38.64 30.28
N GLN A 100 -16.88 -39.94 30.34
CA GLN A 100 -18.02 -40.59 29.68
C GLN A 100 -19.32 -40.12 30.35
N PHE A 101 -20.26 -39.60 29.55
CA PHE A 101 -21.62 -39.34 30.01
C PHE A 101 -22.53 -40.51 29.66
N THR A 102 -23.14 -41.12 30.68
CA THR A 102 -24.32 -41.98 30.56
C THR A 102 -25.60 -41.13 30.69
N PRO A 103 -26.69 -41.43 29.94
CA PRO A 103 -27.88 -40.60 29.93
C PRO A 103 -28.86 -41.06 31.01
N THR A 104 -29.14 -40.20 32.00
CA THR A 104 -30.30 -40.40 32.88
C THR A 104 -31.02 -39.07 33.18
N GLY A 105 -32.35 -39.10 33.04
CA GLY A 105 -33.29 -38.24 33.76
C GLY A 105 -33.50 -36.82 33.23
N ILE A 106 -34.58 -36.61 32.48
CA ILE A 106 -35.16 -35.28 32.20
C ILE A 106 -36.17 -34.93 33.30
N PRO A 107 -36.01 -33.82 34.05
CA PRO A 107 -37.12 -33.16 34.71
C PRO A 107 -37.57 -31.94 33.90
N ARG A 108 -38.85 -31.95 33.52
CA ARG A 108 -39.55 -30.84 32.87
C ARG A 108 -39.77 -29.67 33.84
N ASN A 109 -39.82 -28.46 33.27
CA ASN A 109 -40.33 -27.20 33.83
C ASN A 109 -39.47 -26.45 34.87
N ARG A 110 -38.51 -25.66 34.36
CA ARG A 110 -38.32 -24.28 34.83
C ARG A 110 -38.28 -23.36 33.60
N LYS A 111 -39.20 -22.39 33.55
CA LYS A 111 -39.10 -21.26 32.61
C LYS A 111 -37.76 -20.59 32.85
N VAL A 112 -36.80 -20.81 31.95
CA VAL A 112 -35.59 -20.01 31.88
C VAL A 112 -36.05 -18.61 31.49
N GLN A 113 -36.05 -17.68 32.46
CA GLN A 113 -36.12 -16.26 32.14
C GLN A 113 -34.95 -15.97 31.20
N ALA A 114 -35.28 -15.53 29.98
CA ALA A 114 -34.28 -15.02 29.06
C ALA A 114 -33.47 -13.93 29.79
N PRO A 115 -32.13 -13.93 29.71
CA PRO A 115 -31.35 -12.84 30.24
C PRO A 115 -31.86 -11.52 29.62
N PRO A 116 -31.86 -10.40 30.38
CA PRO A 116 -32.34 -9.14 29.87
C PRO A 116 -31.58 -8.81 28.59
N VAL A 117 -32.32 -8.54 27.51
CA VAL A 117 -31.78 -8.05 26.25
C VAL A 117 -31.08 -6.73 26.57
N LEU A 118 -29.76 -6.77 26.74
CA LEU A 118 -28.92 -5.57 26.76
C LEU A 118 -29.20 -4.86 25.44
N ARG A 119 -29.90 -3.73 25.51
CA ARG A 119 -30.15 -2.87 24.34
C ARG A 119 -28.81 -2.23 24.00
N GLY A 120 -28.01 -2.92 23.19
CA GLY A 120 -26.75 -2.39 22.71
C GLY A 120 -26.96 -1.04 22.01
N GLY A 121 -26.03 -0.11 22.23
CA GLY A 121 -26.04 1.18 21.55
C GLY A 121 -25.83 0.98 20.05
N TYR A 122 -26.88 1.19 19.26
CA TYR A 122 -26.77 1.28 17.80
C TYR A 122 -26.59 2.75 17.40
N VAL A 123 -25.64 3.01 16.51
CA VAL A 123 -25.42 4.34 15.93
C VAL A 123 -25.68 4.26 14.42
N ALA A 124 -26.53 5.15 13.92
CA ALA A 124 -26.82 5.23 12.50
C ALA A 124 -25.56 5.63 11.71
N VAL A 125 -25.32 4.96 10.58
CA VAL A 125 -24.17 5.21 9.71
C VAL A 125 -24.48 6.38 8.77
N GLU A 126 -24.27 7.60 9.25
CA GLU A 126 -24.53 8.86 8.53
C GLU A 126 -23.37 9.86 8.67
N GLY A 127 -23.41 10.95 7.89
CA GLY A 127 -22.42 12.03 7.95
C GLY A 127 -20.96 11.52 7.88
N ARG A 128 -20.13 11.93 8.85
CA ARG A 128 -18.71 11.55 8.95
C ARG A 128 -18.48 10.05 9.10
N LEU A 129 -19.41 9.32 9.74
CA LEU A 129 -19.32 7.87 9.92
C LEU A 129 -19.52 7.14 8.60
N LYS A 130 -20.53 7.56 7.83
CA LYS A 130 -20.75 7.06 6.47
C LYS A 130 -19.59 7.40 5.55
N GLU A 131 -19.04 8.62 5.66
CA GLU A 131 -17.84 9.03 4.93
C GLU A 131 -16.68 8.07 5.21
N TYR A 132 -16.37 7.79 6.47
CA TYR A 132 -15.26 6.88 6.84
C TYR A 132 -15.51 5.42 6.44
N CYS A 133 -16.70 4.88 6.73
CA CYS A 133 -17.06 3.51 6.38
C CYS A 133 -17.07 3.32 4.85
N ASN A 134 -17.26 4.38 4.07
CA ASN A 134 -17.29 4.38 2.61
C ASN A 134 -18.07 3.18 2.04
N PRO A 135 -19.39 3.09 2.28
CA PRO A 135 -20.16 1.93 1.85
C PRO A 135 -20.07 1.77 0.32
N PRO A 136 -20.13 0.54 -0.24
CA PRO A 136 -20.02 0.30 -1.69
C PRO A 136 -21.07 1.02 -2.56
N SER A 137 -22.16 1.48 -1.95
CA SER A 137 -23.19 2.32 -2.58
C SER A 137 -22.89 3.82 -2.51
N SER A 138 -21.69 4.21 -2.07
CA SER A 138 -21.23 5.60 -2.15
C SER A 138 -21.28 6.04 -3.62
N ASP A 139 -21.65 7.31 -3.84
CA ASP A 139 -22.04 7.77 -5.18
C ASP A 139 -20.82 7.93 -6.10
N LEU A 140 -20.36 6.80 -6.65
CA LEU A 140 -19.37 6.75 -7.70
C LEU A 140 -19.86 7.46 -8.98
N ARG A 141 -21.16 7.70 -9.16
CA ARG A 141 -21.69 8.43 -10.32
C ARG A 141 -21.32 9.91 -10.28
N ALA A 142 -21.12 10.47 -9.09
CA ALA A 142 -20.64 11.84 -8.90
C ALA A 142 -19.12 11.98 -9.14
N SER A 143 -18.41 10.89 -9.47
CA SER A 143 -16.98 10.93 -9.77
C SER A 143 -16.68 11.59 -11.11
N GLU A 144 -15.60 12.38 -11.13
CA GLU A 144 -15.08 13.14 -12.28
C GLU A 144 -13.96 12.39 -13.02
N GLU A 145 -13.63 11.16 -12.58
CA GLU A 145 -12.61 10.29 -13.15
C GLU A 145 -12.86 9.99 -14.63
N GLY A 146 -11.80 10.08 -15.45
CA GLY A 146 -11.86 9.93 -16.91
C GLY A 146 -12.54 11.06 -17.69
N ASN A 147 -13.21 12.01 -17.03
CA ASN A 147 -13.95 13.09 -17.68
C ASN A 147 -13.05 14.26 -18.13
N VAL A 148 -12.42 14.14 -19.30
CA VAL A 148 -11.59 15.19 -19.94
C VAL A 148 -12.00 15.34 -21.40
N GLY A 149 -11.92 16.55 -21.94
CA GLY A 149 -12.28 16.86 -23.33
C GLY A 149 -11.53 16.04 -24.38
N ASP A 150 -12.19 15.81 -25.52
CA ASP A 150 -11.72 14.94 -26.61
C ASP A 150 -10.42 15.40 -27.27
N GLU A 151 -10.01 16.66 -27.09
CA GLU A 151 -8.74 17.19 -27.56
C GLU A 151 -7.54 16.58 -26.83
N PHE A 152 -7.77 15.91 -25.69
CA PHE A 152 -6.77 15.18 -24.94
C PHE A 152 -6.88 13.67 -25.15
N GLN A 153 -5.75 12.99 -24.98
CA GLN A 153 -5.66 11.54 -25.00
C GLN A 153 -5.03 11.07 -23.70
N LEU A 154 -5.75 10.21 -22.98
CA LEU A 154 -5.26 9.53 -21.81
C LEU A 154 -4.11 8.58 -22.19
N LYS A 155 -3.01 8.64 -21.45
CA LYS A 155 -1.80 7.83 -21.69
C LYS A 155 -1.57 6.80 -20.60
N SER A 156 -1.71 7.20 -19.35
CA SER A 156 -1.59 6.30 -18.20
C SER A 156 -2.38 6.80 -16.99
N VAL A 157 -2.69 5.87 -16.09
CA VAL A 157 -3.38 6.13 -14.82
C VAL A 157 -2.60 5.43 -13.71
N HIS A 158 -2.26 6.17 -12.66
CA HIS A 158 -1.62 5.66 -11.44
C HIS A 158 -2.59 5.80 -10.28
N VAL A 159 -2.97 4.68 -9.67
CA VAL A 159 -3.96 4.61 -8.59
C VAL A 159 -3.26 4.17 -7.31
N ILE A 160 -3.33 4.98 -6.27
CA ILE A 160 -2.84 4.65 -4.93
C ILE A 160 -4.07 4.46 -4.04
N ILE A 161 -4.28 3.26 -3.49
CA ILE A 161 -5.45 2.92 -2.68
C ILE A 161 -5.08 2.66 -1.22
N ARG A 162 -5.95 3.07 -0.30
CA ARG A 162 -6.08 2.45 1.02
C ARG A 162 -6.86 1.14 0.84
N HIS A 163 -6.49 0.09 1.56
CA HIS A 163 -7.30 -1.13 1.64
C HIS A 163 -8.76 -0.84 2.04
N GLY A 164 -9.63 -1.80 1.78
CA GLY A 164 -11.03 -1.74 2.16
C GLY A 164 -11.27 -1.89 3.66
N ASP A 165 -12.54 -1.92 4.01
CA ASP A 165 -13.05 -2.24 5.35
C ASP A 165 -12.47 -3.56 5.89
N ARG A 166 -12.17 -3.56 7.19
CA ARG A 166 -11.43 -4.63 7.87
C ARG A 166 -11.85 -4.74 9.33
N SER A 167 -11.55 -5.88 9.93
CA SER A 167 -11.55 -6.02 11.38
C SER A 167 -10.55 -5.06 12.04
N PRO A 168 -10.77 -4.69 13.31
CA PRO A 168 -9.91 -3.76 14.02
C PRO A 168 -8.51 -4.35 14.21
N ILE A 169 -7.49 -3.48 14.21
CA ILE A 169 -6.11 -3.84 14.54
C ILE A 169 -5.95 -3.91 16.06
N HIS A 170 -6.57 -2.97 16.76
CA HIS A 170 -6.40 -2.79 18.19
C HIS A 170 -7.51 -3.49 18.98
N SER A 171 -7.28 -3.69 20.27
CA SER A 171 -8.29 -4.10 21.25
C SER A 171 -8.12 -3.28 22.52
N ILE A 172 -9.14 -3.25 23.36
CA ILE A 172 -9.04 -2.67 24.69
C ILE A 172 -8.65 -3.79 25.66
N ILE A 173 -7.75 -3.49 26.60
CA ILE A 173 -7.27 -4.48 27.57
C ILE A 173 -8.44 -5.15 28.28
N ASN A 174 -8.42 -6.48 28.40
CA ASN A 174 -9.52 -7.29 28.95
C ASN A 174 -10.87 -7.21 28.21
N HIS A 175 -10.93 -6.56 27.06
CA HIS A 175 -12.12 -6.42 26.23
C HIS A 175 -11.83 -6.86 24.79
N PRO A 176 -11.93 -8.16 24.49
CA PRO A 176 -11.71 -8.67 23.15
C PRO A 176 -12.74 -8.08 22.17
N ASN A 177 -12.31 -7.89 20.93
CA ASN A 177 -13.17 -7.36 19.88
C ASN A 177 -14.33 -8.32 19.56
N SER A 178 -15.42 -7.74 19.06
CA SER A 178 -16.55 -8.51 18.55
C SER A 178 -16.12 -9.43 17.40
N LYS A 179 -16.66 -10.64 17.37
CA LYS A 179 -16.40 -11.61 16.28
C LYS A 179 -17.11 -11.16 15.00
N LEU A 180 -16.37 -10.48 14.13
CA LEU A 180 -16.83 -10.14 12.79
C LEU A 180 -16.70 -11.35 11.87
N SER A 181 -17.66 -11.57 10.97
CA SER A 181 -17.53 -12.61 9.97
C SER A 181 -16.63 -12.16 8.82
N CYS A 182 -15.63 -12.98 8.49
CA CYS A 182 -14.78 -12.80 7.31
C CYS A 182 -15.25 -13.64 6.12
N LYS A 183 -16.37 -14.36 6.27
CA LYS A 183 -16.90 -15.24 5.25
C LYS A 183 -17.97 -14.54 4.46
N PHE A 184 -17.91 -14.70 3.15
CA PHE A 184 -18.99 -14.30 2.27
C PHE A 184 -20.20 -15.22 2.49
N ASP A 185 -21.15 -14.78 3.30
CA ASP A 185 -22.38 -15.54 3.55
C ASP A 185 -23.40 -15.37 2.40
N SER A 186 -24.40 -16.25 2.37
CA SER A 186 -25.43 -16.24 1.32
C SER A 186 -26.22 -14.94 1.27
N ARG A 187 -26.42 -14.26 2.41
CA ARG A 187 -27.12 -12.97 2.49
C ARG A 187 -26.31 -11.85 1.87
N PHE A 188 -24.99 -11.88 2.03
CA PHE A 188 -24.08 -10.93 1.41
C PHE A 188 -23.94 -11.20 -0.09
N LEU A 189 -23.90 -12.47 -0.50
CA LEU A 189 -23.81 -12.88 -1.90
C LEU A 189 -25.07 -12.58 -2.72
N MET A 190 -26.26 -12.70 -2.12
CA MET A 190 -27.52 -12.36 -2.80
C MET A 190 -27.67 -10.86 -3.10
N LYS A 191 -26.85 -9.99 -2.47
CA LYS A 191 -26.93 -8.54 -2.67
C LYS A 191 -26.22 -8.06 -3.92
N ASP A 192 -25.26 -8.81 -4.47
CA ASP A 192 -24.46 -8.32 -5.59
C ASP A 192 -23.94 -9.41 -6.53
N ARG A 193 -24.31 -9.34 -7.81
CA ARG A 193 -23.92 -10.34 -8.82
C ARG A 193 -22.42 -10.38 -9.06
N ILE A 194 -21.71 -9.25 -8.96
CA ILE A 194 -20.24 -9.26 -9.19
C ILE A 194 -19.55 -10.09 -8.11
N LEU A 195 -20.06 -10.04 -6.89
CA LEU A 195 -19.46 -10.71 -5.77
C LEU A 195 -19.54 -12.24 -5.89
N THR A 196 -20.68 -12.76 -6.33
CA THR A 196 -20.82 -14.19 -6.62
C THR A 196 -19.86 -14.64 -7.71
N SER A 197 -19.74 -13.87 -8.80
CA SER A 197 -18.81 -14.16 -9.89
C SER A 197 -17.35 -14.13 -9.43
N TYR A 198 -17.00 -13.13 -8.62
CA TYR A 198 -15.69 -12.96 -8.01
C TYR A 198 -15.29 -14.20 -7.19
N LEU A 199 -16.14 -14.63 -6.25
CA LEU A 199 -15.81 -15.79 -5.42
C LEU A 199 -15.74 -17.09 -6.22
N ASN A 200 -16.69 -17.31 -7.13
CA ASN A 200 -16.68 -18.50 -7.97
C ASN A 200 -15.40 -18.58 -8.81
N LYS A 201 -14.93 -17.44 -9.33
CA LYS A 201 -13.65 -17.40 -10.07
C LYS A 201 -12.50 -17.68 -9.12
N LEU A 202 -12.39 -16.99 -7.99
CA LEU A 202 -11.26 -17.15 -7.08
C LEU A 202 -11.16 -18.56 -6.47
N GLN A 203 -12.29 -19.19 -6.13
CA GLN A 203 -12.33 -20.57 -5.64
C GLN A 203 -11.81 -21.57 -6.68
N LYS A 204 -12.20 -21.43 -7.95
CA LYS A 204 -11.67 -22.25 -9.06
C LYS A 204 -10.19 -21.99 -9.33
N THR A 205 -9.74 -20.81 -8.94
CA THR A 205 -8.40 -20.28 -9.20
C THR A 205 -7.41 -20.76 -8.12
N GLU A 206 -7.84 -20.82 -6.86
CA GLU A 206 -7.03 -21.23 -5.69
C GLU A 206 -6.45 -22.65 -5.80
N THR A 207 -7.06 -23.55 -6.59
CA THR A 207 -6.62 -24.95 -6.64
C THR A 207 -5.29 -25.16 -7.39
N ASN A 208 -4.65 -24.14 -7.99
CA ASN A 208 -3.37 -24.26 -8.74
C ASN A 208 -2.60 -22.92 -8.98
N PHE A 209 -2.15 -22.14 -7.97
CA PHE A 209 -1.86 -20.71 -8.26
C PHE A 209 -0.60 -20.00 -7.67
N HIS A 210 -0.09 -19.01 -8.47
CA HIS A 210 0.85 -17.88 -8.25
C HIS A 210 2.38 -18.07 -8.49
N PRO A 211 2.88 -18.85 -9.46
CA PRO A 211 4.34 -19.05 -9.58
C PRO A 211 5.14 -17.75 -9.83
N LYS A 212 4.52 -16.70 -10.37
CA LYS A 212 5.20 -15.45 -10.78
C LYS A 212 4.97 -14.24 -9.87
N SER A 213 4.21 -14.38 -8.79
CA SER A 213 4.00 -13.29 -7.83
C SER A 213 4.77 -13.52 -6.54
N ASP A 214 5.22 -12.42 -5.92
CA ASP A 214 5.82 -12.45 -4.60
C ASP A 214 4.83 -12.94 -3.52
N PHE A 215 3.52 -12.87 -3.78
CA PHE A 215 2.42 -13.25 -2.89
C PHE A 215 1.95 -14.69 -3.05
N ARG A 216 2.80 -15.60 -3.54
CA ARG A 216 2.34 -16.90 -4.06
C ARG A 216 1.59 -17.82 -3.09
N ASN A 217 1.81 -17.65 -1.79
CA ASN A 217 1.19 -18.46 -0.74
C ASN A 217 0.07 -17.71 0.00
N TRP A 218 -0.40 -16.59 -0.54
CA TRP A 218 -1.35 -15.72 0.14
C TRP A 218 -2.78 -16.03 -0.27
N GLU A 219 -3.70 -15.93 0.69
CA GLU A 219 -5.12 -16.09 0.43
C GLU A 219 -5.63 -14.97 -0.49
N LEU A 220 -6.30 -15.35 -1.57
CA LEU A 220 -6.78 -14.43 -2.61
C LEU A 220 -7.95 -13.54 -2.15
N TYR A 221 -8.70 -13.98 -1.15
CA TYR A 221 -9.90 -13.33 -0.62
C TYR A 221 -10.13 -13.74 0.84
N PRO A 222 -10.89 -12.96 1.63
CA PRO A 222 -11.21 -13.35 2.99
C PRO A 222 -12.17 -14.55 3.01
N LYS A 223 -11.74 -15.65 3.62
CA LYS A 223 -12.50 -16.92 3.64
C LYS A 223 -12.68 -17.55 5.02
N LYS A 224 -12.07 -16.98 6.05
CA LYS A 224 -12.24 -17.44 7.43
C LYS A 224 -13.66 -17.17 7.92
N ASP A 225 -14.21 -18.08 8.74
CA ASP A 225 -15.56 -17.90 9.31
C ASP A 225 -15.65 -16.60 10.13
N PHE A 226 -14.59 -16.29 10.89
CA PHE A 226 -14.42 -15.06 11.66
C PHE A 226 -13.12 -14.37 11.31
N CYS A 227 -13.14 -13.04 11.34
CA CYS A 227 -11.96 -12.22 11.15
C CYS A 227 -11.09 -12.24 12.40
N ASP A 228 -9.79 -12.52 12.21
CA ASP A 228 -8.77 -12.17 13.21
C ASP A 228 -8.46 -10.67 13.14
N GLY A 229 -7.53 -10.18 13.95
CA GLY A 229 -7.11 -8.78 13.91
C GLY A 229 -6.63 -8.34 12.51
N ALA A 230 -7.09 -7.16 12.08
CA ALA A 230 -6.63 -6.48 10.85
C ALA A 230 -6.86 -7.22 9.51
N GLN A 231 -7.81 -8.15 9.44
CA GLN A 231 -8.19 -8.87 8.23
C GLN A 231 -9.24 -8.12 7.42
N LEU A 232 -9.12 -8.15 6.08
CA LEU A 232 -10.13 -7.58 5.19
C LEU A 232 -11.46 -8.31 5.38
N THR A 233 -12.57 -7.58 5.39
CA THR A 233 -13.90 -8.19 5.46
C THR A 233 -14.51 -8.35 4.06
N PRO A 234 -15.61 -9.12 3.92
CA PRO A 234 -16.40 -9.14 2.69
C PRO A 234 -16.85 -7.74 2.23
N LEU A 235 -17.14 -6.83 3.16
CA LEU A 235 -17.48 -5.43 2.85
C LEU A 235 -16.30 -4.72 2.19
N GLY A 236 -15.09 -4.90 2.71
CA GLY A 236 -13.87 -4.33 2.14
C GLY A 236 -13.55 -4.83 0.74
N ALA A 237 -13.76 -6.13 0.49
CA ALA A 237 -13.65 -6.68 -0.86
C ALA A 237 -14.69 -6.08 -1.81
N LEU A 238 -15.95 -5.93 -1.37
CA LEU A 238 -17.01 -5.35 -2.18
C LEU A 238 -16.76 -3.87 -2.52
N GLN A 239 -16.21 -3.09 -1.59
CA GLN A 239 -15.80 -1.69 -1.86
C GLN A 239 -14.83 -1.63 -3.05
N HIS A 240 -13.78 -2.46 -3.04
CA HIS A 240 -12.80 -2.46 -4.12
C HIS A 240 -13.32 -3.07 -5.42
N LEU A 241 -14.20 -4.08 -5.36
CA LEU A 241 -14.90 -4.57 -6.55
C LEU A 241 -15.68 -3.46 -7.25
N LYS A 242 -16.45 -2.67 -6.49
CA LYS A 242 -17.22 -1.54 -7.04
C LYS A 242 -16.35 -0.43 -7.61
N ILE A 243 -15.27 -0.09 -6.91
CA ILE A 243 -14.28 0.85 -7.45
C ILE A 243 -13.68 0.29 -8.74
N GLY A 244 -13.31 -0.99 -8.78
CA GLY A 244 -12.79 -1.64 -9.97
C GLY A 244 -13.74 -1.55 -11.17
N GLN A 245 -15.02 -1.90 -10.97
CA GLN A 245 -16.06 -1.79 -12.01
C GLN A 245 -16.19 -0.37 -12.54
N PHE A 246 -16.22 0.61 -11.64
CA PHE A 246 -16.29 2.00 -12.02
C PHE A 246 -15.05 2.43 -12.83
N LEU A 247 -13.84 2.07 -12.38
CA LEU A 247 -12.61 2.40 -13.10
C LEU A 247 -12.55 1.72 -14.47
N GLN A 248 -13.15 0.53 -14.62
CA GLN A 248 -13.28 -0.14 -15.91
C GLN A 248 -14.08 0.72 -16.88
N GLU A 249 -15.28 1.14 -16.46
CA GLU A 249 -16.18 1.97 -17.27
C GLU A 249 -15.50 3.28 -17.71
N LYS A 250 -14.69 3.89 -16.84
CA LYS A 250 -14.03 5.17 -17.12
C LYS A 250 -12.77 5.05 -17.96
N TYR A 251 -11.94 4.04 -17.72
CA TYR A 251 -10.58 4.03 -18.24
C TYR A 251 -10.30 2.91 -19.23
N PHE A 252 -11.00 1.78 -19.17
CA PHE A 252 -10.58 0.57 -19.89
C PHE A 252 -10.48 0.80 -21.40
N THR A 253 -11.54 1.33 -22.02
CA THR A 253 -11.55 1.59 -23.46
C THR A 253 -10.50 2.64 -23.87
N ASN A 254 -10.34 3.69 -23.08
CA ASN A 254 -9.42 4.79 -23.40
C ASN A 254 -7.94 4.40 -23.23
N LEU A 255 -7.62 3.56 -22.24
CA LEU A 255 -6.26 3.06 -22.02
C LEU A 255 -5.91 1.93 -23.00
N PHE A 256 -6.79 0.94 -23.14
CA PHE A 256 -6.46 -0.32 -23.79
C PHE A 256 -7.07 -0.47 -25.20
N LYS A 257 -7.94 0.44 -25.64
CA LYS A 257 -8.67 0.33 -26.92
C LYS A 257 -9.42 -1.01 -27.05
N GLY A 258 -9.94 -1.53 -25.93
CA GLY A 258 -10.71 -2.77 -25.88
C GLY A 258 -9.89 -4.05 -25.66
N ASN A 259 -8.55 -4.02 -25.73
CA ASN A 259 -7.72 -5.19 -25.43
C ASN A 259 -6.45 -4.80 -24.67
N PHE A 260 -6.21 -5.43 -23.52
CA PHE A 260 -5.04 -5.15 -22.69
C PHE A 260 -4.04 -6.31 -22.75
N SER A 261 -2.76 -5.97 -22.64
CA SER A 261 -1.68 -6.94 -22.34
C SER A 261 -1.36 -6.90 -20.85
N TYR A 262 -0.94 -8.03 -20.28
CA TYR A 262 -0.44 -8.07 -18.90
C TYR A 262 0.76 -7.13 -18.67
N ASN A 263 1.53 -6.84 -19.72
CA ASN A 263 2.63 -5.87 -19.66
C ASN A 263 2.15 -4.41 -19.62
N ASP A 264 0.88 -4.14 -19.92
CA ASP A 264 0.29 -2.80 -19.83
C ASP A 264 -0.07 -2.43 -18.38
N ILE A 265 0.13 -3.35 -17.42
CA ILE A 265 -0.31 -3.19 -16.04
C ILE A 265 0.88 -3.37 -15.11
N HIS A 266 0.95 -2.57 -14.05
CA HIS A 266 1.92 -2.74 -12.98
C HIS A 266 1.23 -2.63 -11.62
N ILE A 267 1.47 -3.60 -10.76
CA ILE A 267 0.80 -3.69 -9.46
C ILE A 267 1.84 -3.87 -8.36
N LYS A 268 1.80 -2.98 -7.36
CA LYS A 268 2.54 -3.08 -6.11
C LYS A 268 1.55 -3.15 -4.96
N SER A 269 1.77 -4.06 -4.02
CA SER A 269 1.01 -4.13 -2.77
C SER A 269 1.97 -4.20 -1.60
N THR A 270 1.61 -3.58 -0.48
CA THR A 270 2.35 -3.77 0.77
C THR A 270 2.18 -5.20 1.29
N GLU A 271 3.04 -5.59 2.23
CA GLU A 271 3.07 -6.93 2.84
C GLU A 271 1.96 -7.17 3.87
N TYR A 272 0.70 -6.86 3.54
CA TYR A 272 -0.46 -7.17 4.39
C TYR A 272 -1.58 -7.83 3.61
N SER A 273 -2.16 -8.92 4.15
CA SER A 273 -3.21 -9.69 3.45
C SER A 273 -4.36 -8.79 2.98
N ARG A 274 -4.76 -7.83 3.82
CA ARG A 274 -5.80 -6.85 3.49
C ARG A 274 -5.48 -5.94 2.30
N THR A 275 -4.22 -5.56 2.09
CA THR A 275 -3.84 -4.71 0.94
C THR A 275 -3.73 -5.55 -0.33
N PHE A 276 -3.18 -6.76 -0.22
CA PHE A 276 -3.14 -7.72 -1.32
C PHE A 276 -4.55 -8.09 -1.82
N GLN A 277 -5.44 -8.51 -0.91
CA GLN A 277 -6.81 -8.90 -1.24
C GLN A 277 -7.64 -7.73 -1.78
N SER A 278 -7.39 -6.50 -1.28
CA SER A 278 -8.00 -5.27 -1.84
C SER A 278 -7.56 -5.04 -3.29
N ALA A 279 -6.29 -5.26 -3.60
CA ALA A 279 -5.78 -5.15 -4.97
C ALA A 279 -6.40 -6.20 -5.89
N VAL A 280 -6.48 -7.46 -5.45
CA VAL A 280 -7.14 -8.55 -6.19
C VAL A 280 -8.61 -8.22 -6.48
N ALA A 281 -9.34 -7.75 -5.47
CA ALA A 281 -10.74 -7.33 -5.62
C ALA A 281 -10.90 -6.18 -6.62
N LEU A 282 -10.04 -5.15 -6.56
CA LEU A 282 -10.07 -4.03 -7.50
C LEU A 282 -9.77 -4.50 -8.93
N LEU A 283 -8.71 -5.29 -9.12
CA LEU A 283 -8.33 -5.83 -10.42
C LEU A 283 -9.43 -6.68 -11.03
N TYR A 284 -10.16 -7.43 -10.19
CA TYR A 284 -11.30 -8.20 -10.66
C TYR A 284 -12.44 -7.34 -11.19
N GLY A 285 -12.75 -6.23 -10.52
CA GLY A 285 -13.71 -5.27 -11.06
C GLY A 285 -13.20 -4.53 -12.29
N PHE A 286 -11.89 -4.30 -12.39
CA PHE A 286 -11.28 -3.47 -13.42
C PHE A 286 -11.04 -4.19 -14.74
N LEU A 287 -10.48 -5.41 -14.70
CA LEU A 287 -10.02 -6.13 -15.89
C LEU A 287 -11.07 -7.16 -16.33
N PRO A 288 -11.57 -7.09 -17.58
CA PRO A 288 -12.52 -8.07 -18.09
C PRO A 288 -11.83 -9.40 -18.37
N ASP A 289 -12.43 -10.50 -17.91
CA ASP A 289 -12.07 -11.90 -18.22
C ASP A 289 -10.58 -12.27 -18.11
N PHE A 290 -9.84 -11.57 -17.26
CA PHE A 290 -8.42 -11.80 -17.08
C PHE A 290 -8.11 -13.11 -16.34
N ASP A 291 -7.00 -13.72 -16.74
CA ASP A 291 -6.34 -14.74 -15.96
C ASP A 291 -5.42 -14.08 -14.93
N LEU A 292 -5.79 -14.19 -13.64
CA LEU A 292 -4.98 -13.70 -12.52
C LEU A 292 -3.55 -14.31 -12.59
N GLN A 293 -3.33 -15.52 -13.15
CA GLN A 293 -2.03 -16.25 -13.07
C GLN A 293 -0.92 -15.51 -13.80
N LYS A 294 -1.36 -14.75 -14.80
CA LYS A 294 -0.51 -13.97 -15.67
C LYS A 294 -0.29 -12.55 -15.14
N ILE A 295 -1.04 -12.14 -14.10
CA ILE A 295 -0.80 -10.88 -13.42
C ILE A 295 0.41 -11.02 -12.50
N GLN A 296 1.43 -10.21 -12.76
CA GLN A 296 2.55 -10.05 -11.85
C GLN A 296 2.23 -8.95 -10.83
N MET A 297 2.05 -9.36 -9.58
CA MET A 297 1.94 -8.45 -8.43
C MET A 297 3.25 -8.47 -7.65
N HIS A 298 3.80 -7.28 -7.43
CA HIS A 298 5.07 -7.06 -6.74
C HIS A 298 4.84 -6.71 -5.27
N LEU A 299 5.62 -7.33 -4.39
CA LEU A 299 5.65 -6.99 -2.98
C LEU A 299 6.37 -5.66 -2.79
N SER A 300 5.79 -4.78 -1.97
CA SER A 300 6.43 -3.58 -1.48
C SER A 300 6.67 -3.71 0.02
N PRO A 301 7.92 -3.88 0.47
CA PRO A 301 8.22 -3.96 1.90
C PRO A 301 8.09 -2.60 2.61
N ASP A 302 8.03 -1.50 1.85
CA ASP A 302 7.86 -0.16 2.36
C ASP A 302 6.39 0.30 2.22
N VAL A 303 5.80 0.76 3.33
CA VAL A 303 4.39 1.21 3.36
C VAL A 303 4.13 2.47 2.55
N LEU A 304 5.16 3.21 2.14
CA LEU A 304 5.09 4.38 1.26
C LEU A 304 5.57 4.08 -0.17
N PHE A 305 5.72 2.79 -0.50
CA PHE A 305 6.11 2.28 -1.81
C PHE A 305 7.47 2.75 -2.32
N CYS A 306 8.42 3.03 -1.41
CA CYS A 306 9.77 3.33 -1.86
C CYS A 306 10.37 2.16 -2.67
N SER A 307 10.99 2.50 -3.82
CA SER A 307 11.65 1.55 -4.69
C SER A 307 12.93 2.14 -5.29
N SER A 308 14.07 1.63 -4.83
CA SER A 308 15.39 2.03 -5.32
C SER A 308 15.71 1.46 -6.71
N GLU A 309 15.06 0.35 -7.10
CA GLU A 309 15.28 -0.30 -8.38
C GLU A 309 15.00 0.63 -9.56
N VAL A 310 13.88 1.36 -9.48
CA VAL A 310 13.41 2.29 -10.53
C VAL A 310 14.09 3.65 -10.42
N THR A 311 14.12 4.22 -9.22
CA THR A 311 14.51 5.64 -9.03
C THR A 311 16.01 5.84 -8.79
N LYS A 312 16.74 4.79 -8.38
CA LYS A 312 18.09 4.86 -7.82
C LYS A 312 18.20 5.72 -6.56
N LEU A 313 17.07 6.05 -5.94
CA LEU A 313 17.01 6.75 -4.66
C LEU A 313 17.09 5.77 -3.50
N THR A 314 17.70 6.19 -2.39
CA THR A 314 17.74 5.41 -1.15
C THR A 314 16.35 5.29 -0.54
N CYS A 315 15.97 4.09 -0.11
CA CYS A 315 14.77 3.88 0.71
C CYS A 315 15.05 3.95 2.20
N ARG A 316 16.32 4.02 2.59
CA ARG A 316 16.72 4.25 3.98
C ARG A 316 16.86 5.75 4.18
N CYS A 317 15.96 6.32 4.98
CA CYS A 317 15.96 7.74 5.32
C CYS A 317 15.75 7.98 6.83
N PRO A 318 16.82 7.85 7.65
CA PRO A 318 16.78 8.20 9.06
C PRO A 318 16.25 9.61 9.34
N LEU A 319 16.52 10.59 8.47
CA LEU A 319 16.02 11.95 8.62
C LEU A 319 14.48 12.03 8.53
N ALA A 320 13.87 11.32 7.57
CA ALA A 320 12.41 11.23 7.50
C ALA A 320 11.82 10.57 8.76
N GLN A 321 12.46 9.51 9.24
CA GLN A 321 12.06 8.83 10.47
C GLN A 321 12.18 9.75 11.70
N PHE A 322 13.23 10.57 11.78
CA PHE A 322 13.40 11.56 12.84
C PHE A 322 12.23 12.56 12.86
N PHE A 323 11.87 13.17 11.73
CA PHE A 323 10.74 14.10 11.67
C PHE A 323 9.41 13.43 11.99
N LYS A 324 9.21 12.18 11.56
CA LYS A 324 8.04 11.39 11.92
C LYS A 324 7.93 11.19 13.44
N LEU A 325 9.03 10.81 14.09
CA LEU A 325 9.07 10.62 15.55
C LEU A 325 8.85 11.93 16.30
N LYS A 326 9.45 13.04 15.86
CA LYS A 326 9.21 14.37 16.45
C LYS A 326 7.76 14.81 16.30
N ALA A 327 7.16 14.64 15.11
CA ALA A 327 5.75 14.96 14.87
C ALA A 327 4.82 14.14 15.77
N ASN A 328 5.06 12.82 15.86
CA ASN A 328 4.29 11.94 16.73
C ASN A 328 4.49 12.27 18.22
N GLY A 329 5.70 12.63 18.63
CA GLY A 329 6.01 13.05 19.99
C GLY A 329 5.30 14.34 20.38
N LEU A 330 5.22 15.31 19.46
CA LEU A 330 4.47 16.55 19.65
C LEU A 330 2.97 16.28 19.81
N ALA A 331 2.38 15.48 18.90
CA ALA A 331 0.98 15.08 18.99
C ALA A 331 0.70 14.32 20.31
N GLY A 332 1.54 13.32 20.64
CA GLY A 332 1.40 12.56 21.89
C GLY A 332 1.56 13.41 23.15
N SER A 333 2.40 14.45 23.13
CA SER A 333 2.51 15.42 24.23
C SER A 333 1.23 16.26 24.36
N HIS A 334 0.71 16.77 23.25
CA HIS A 334 -0.55 17.51 23.24
C HIS A 334 -1.71 16.65 23.77
N ASN A 335 -1.88 15.44 23.24
CA ASN A 335 -3.00 14.57 23.57
C ASN A 335 -2.97 14.13 25.05
N ARG A 336 -1.80 14.17 25.72
CA ARG A 336 -1.66 13.93 27.16
C ARG A 336 -2.04 15.13 28.03
N ASN A 337 -1.84 16.34 27.52
CA ASN A 337 -2.06 17.59 28.27
C ASN A 337 -3.40 18.26 27.92
N ASP A 338 -4.05 17.83 26.84
CA ASP A 338 -5.33 18.38 26.39
C ASP A 338 -6.50 17.86 27.23
N SER A 339 -7.31 18.78 27.75
CA SER A 339 -8.41 18.46 28.67
C SER A 339 -9.56 17.72 27.99
N GLU A 340 -9.83 17.97 26.70
CA GLU A 340 -10.87 17.24 25.96
C GLU A 340 -10.45 15.79 25.74
N HIS A 341 -9.17 15.56 25.39
CA HIS A 341 -8.61 14.20 25.32
C HIS A 341 -8.72 13.47 26.65
N GLN A 342 -8.30 14.10 27.76
CA GLN A 342 -8.36 13.45 29.08
C GLN A 342 -9.80 13.16 29.51
N ASN A 343 -10.72 14.10 29.29
CA ASN A 343 -12.13 13.93 29.63
C ASN A 343 -12.79 12.82 28.80
N LEU A 344 -12.49 12.73 27.50
CA LEU A 344 -12.98 11.67 26.64
C LEU A 344 -12.40 10.31 27.03
N LYS A 345 -11.10 10.25 27.35
CA LYS A 345 -10.48 9.02 27.86
C LYS A 345 -11.13 8.55 29.16
N GLN A 346 -11.45 9.46 30.08
CA GLN A 346 -12.18 9.12 31.31
C GLN A 346 -13.56 8.53 31.00
N GLN A 347 -14.35 9.17 30.13
CA GLN A 347 -15.67 8.65 29.72
C GLN A 347 -15.57 7.23 29.14
N ILE A 348 -14.58 6.98 28.27
CA ILE A 348 -14.35 5.65 27.69
C ILE A 348 -13.93 4.66 28.79
N ALA A 349 -13.00 5.05 29.66
CA ALA A 349 -12.51 4.21 30.75
C ALA A 349 -13.64 3.75 31.69
N ASP A 350 -14.58 4.64 32.02
CA ASP A 350 -15.73 4.34 32.88
C ASP A 350 -16.70 3.31 32.26
N ILE A 351 -16.84 3.31 30.93
CA ILE A 351 -17.64 2.34 30.18
C ILE A 351 -16.92 0.99 30.13
N TYR A 352 -15.61 0.98 29.89
CA TYR A 352 -14.83 -0.27 29.87
C TYR A 352 -14.43 -0.75 31.27
N LYS A 353 -14.71 -0.01 32.35
CA LYS A 353 -14.28 -0.35 33.73
C LYS A 353 -12.77 -0.58 33.84
N ILE A 354 -12.00 0.28 33.19
CA ILE A 354 -10.53 0.32 33.24
C ILE A 354 -10.05 1.69 33.72
N GLN A 355 -8.76 1.82 33.99
CA GLN A 355 -8.16 3.12 34.30
C GLN A 355 -7.97 3.96 33.02
N PRO A 356 -8.06 5.30 33.08
CA PRO A 356 -7.86 6.17 31.91
C PRO A 356 -6.51 5.98 31.21
N GLY A 357 -5.46 5.68 31.97
CA GLY A 357 -4.12 5.37 31.43
C GLY A 357 -4.05 4.06 30.65
N GLN A 358 -5.03 3.17 30.83
CA GLN A 358 -5.15 1.90 30.10
C GLN A 358 -5.96 2.04 28.81
N VAL A 359 -6.67 3.16 28.61
CA VAL A 359 -7.32 3.47 27.32
C VAL A 359 -6.22 3.78 26.30
N PRO A 360 -6.19 3.09 25.14
CA PRO A 360 -5.18 3.35 24.13
C PRO A 360 -5.32 4.77 23.55
N TRP A 361 -4.42 5.14 22.64
CA TRP A 361 -4.56 6.41 21.93
C TRP A 361 -5.88 6.45 21.13
N LEU A 362 -6.41 7.65 20.92
CA LEU A 362 -7.80 7.84 20.48
C LEU A 362 -8.08 7.16 19.13
N GLU A 363 -7.12 7.21 18.22
CA GLU A 363 -7.20 6.56 16.90
C GLU A 363 -7.37 5.04 16.99
N ALA A 364 -6.78 4.39 17.99
CA ALA A 364 -6.99 2.97 18.24
C ALA A 364 -8.42 2.69 18.75
N VAL A 365 -8.97 3.58 19.58
CA VAL A 365 -10.36 3.47 20.04
C VAL A 365 -11.33 3.69 18.87
N VAL A 366 -11.05 4.65 17.99
CA VAL A 366 -11.82 4.87 16.76
C VAL A 366 -11.73 3.65 15.84
N ASP A 367 -10.56 3.03 15.66
CA ASP A 367 -10.40 1.80 14.88
C ASP A 367 -11.30 0.66 15.39
N ILE A 368 -11.44 0.51 16.72
CA ILE A 368 -12.36 -0.45 17.34
C ILE A 368 -13.82 -0.03 17.12
N ALA A 369 -14.17 1.21 17.41
CA ALA A 369 -15.54 1.70 17.33
C ALA A 369 -16.08 1.66 15.89
N MET A 370 -15.26 1.98 14.89
CA MET A 370 -15.67 1.93 13.49
C MET A 370 -15.94 0.52 13.00
N ALA A 371 -15.25 -0.49 13.52
CA ALA A 371 -15.59 -1.88 13.22
C ALA A 371 -16.99 -2.25 13.71
N HIS A 372 -17.42 -1.72 14.87
CA HIS A 372 -18.80 -1.89 15.32
C HIS A 372 -19.79 -1.14 14.41
N ILE A 373 -19.51 0.12 14.10
CA ILE A 373 -20.40 1.00 13.35
C ILE A 373 -20.57 0.52 11.90
N CYS A 374 -19.48 0.25 11.19
CA CYS A 374 -19.54 -0.15 9.77
C CYS A 374 -20.19 -1.53 9.57
N HIS A 375 -20.15 -2.40 10.58
CA HIS A 375 -20.77 -3.73 10.56
C HIS A 375 -22.12 -3.80 11.31
N GLN A 376 -22.62 -2.67 11.82
CA GLN A 376 -23.87 -2.61 12.59
C GLN A 376 -23.90 -3.59 13.78
N VAL A 377 -22.75 -3.73 14.44
CA VAL A 377 -22.61 -4.48 15.69
C VAL A 377 -22.82 -3.52 16.85
N SER A 378 -23.52 -3.96 17.89
CA SER A 378 -23.79 -3.17 19.10
C SER A 378 -22.50 -2.63 19.70
N LEU A 379 -22.45 -1.32 19.98
CA LEU A 379 -21.30 -0.72 20.66
C LEU A 379 -21.16 -1.23 22.10
N PRO A 380 -19.94 -1.26 22.66
CA PRO A 380 -19.70 -1.77 24.02
C PRO A 380 -20.45 -0.97 25.10
N CYS A 381 -20.96 -1.69 26.09
CA CYS A 381 -21.67 -1.14 27.24
C CYS A 381 -21.15 -1.76 28.54
N ASN A 382 -21.27 -1.02 29.63
CA ASN A 382 -21.03 -1.58 30.96
C ASN A 382 -22.27 -2.30 31.52
N GLU A 383 -22.13 -2.87 32.72
CA GLU A 383 -23.19 -3.60 33.43
C GLU A 383 -24.42 -2.73 33.74
N ARG A 384 -24.27 -1.40 33.78
CA ARG A 384 -25.37 -0.44 33.97
C ARG A 384 -26.06 -0.07 32.66
N ASN A 385 -25.70 -0.72 31.56
CA ASN A 385 -26.16 -0.42 30.20
C ASN A 385 -25.81 1.01 29.75
N GLU A 386 -24.72 1.57 30.29
CA GLU A 386 -24.10 2.80 29.79
C GLU A 386 -23.15 2.39 28.65
N CYS A 387 -23.47 2.81 27.42
CA CYS A 387 -22.77 2.39 26.22
C CYS A 387 -21.91 3.51 25.64
N ILE A 388 -20.92 3.15 24.82
CA ILE A 388 -20.37 4.09 23.84
C ILE A 388 -21.52 4.50 22.92
N ASP A 389 -21.87 5.79 22.93
CA ASP A 389 -23.02 6.33 22.22
C ASP A 389 -22.60 7.28 21.09
N LYS A 390 -23.59 7.81 20.35
CA LYS A 390 -23.33 8.74 19.24
C LYS A 390 -22.58 10.01 19.68
N ASN A 391 -22.81 10.49 20.90
CA ASN A 391 -22.17 11.71 21.41
C ASN A 391 -20.68 11.47 21.64
N ILE A 392 -20.33 10.35 22.29
CA ILE A 392 -18.94 9.93 22.48
C ILE A 392 -18.27 9.73 21.13
N ILE A 393 -18.90 9.03 20.19
CA ILE A 393 -18.37 8.81 18.84
C ILE A 393 -18.12 10.13 18.09
N ASN A 394 -19.07 11.08 18.16
CA ASN A 394 -18.89 12.39 17.53
C ASN A 394 -17.75 13.17 18.16
N LYS A 395 -17.60 13.13 19.50
CA LYS A 395 -16.45 13.72 20.19
C LYS A 395 -15.14 13.09 19.73
N MET A 396 -15.07 11.76 19.63
CA MET A 396 -13.88 11.07 19.11
C MET A 396 -13.50 11.58 17.71
N TRP A 397 -14.46 11.67 16.80
CA TRP A 397 -14.20 12.13 15.43
C TRP A 397 -13.81 13.61 15.35
N ASN A 398 -14.48 14.48 16.11
CA ASN A 398 -14.15 15.90 16.15
C ASN A 398 -12.70 16.11 16.60
N ILE A 399 -12.28 15.40 17.66
CA ILE A 399 -10.91 15.44 18.15
C ILE A 399 -9.94 14.87 17.11
N VAL A 400 -10.21 13.69 16.54
CA VAL A 400 -9.33 13.06 15.52
C VAL A 400 -9.16 13.94 14.28
N ASP A 401 -10.23 14.55 13.78
CA ASP A 401 -10.16 15.42 12.61
C ASP A 401 -9.45 16.75 12.96
N SER A 402 -9.68 17.32 14.15
CA SER A 402 -8.96 18.51 14.66
C SER A 402 -7.45 18.25 14.82
N ASP A 403 -7.08 17.12 15.43
CA ASP A 403 -5.70 16.66 15.55
C ASP A 403 -5.07 16.42 14.18
N GLY A 404 -5.83 15.89 13.23
CA GLY A 404 -5.42 15.75 11.84
C GLY A 404 -5.02 17.09 11.23
N VAL A 405 -5.83 18.14 11.42
CA VAL A 405 -5.49 19.49 10.96
C VAL A 405 -4.22 20.00 11.63
N LYS A 406 -4.13 19.87 12.96
CA LYS A 406 -3.06 20.45 13.77
C LYS A 406 -1.72 19.75 13.58
N PHE A 407 -1.70 18.42 13.61
CA PHE A 407 -0.48 17.61 13.66
C PHE A 407 -0.13 16.94 12.33
N LYS A 408 -1.01 16.99 11.33
CA LYS A 408 -0.69 16.50 9.97
C LYS A 408 -0.72 17.66 8.98
N SER A 409 -1.89 18.24 8.73
CA SER A 409 -2.09 19.20 7.63
C SER A 409 -1.32 20.50 7.80
N ARG A 410 -1.20 21.00 9.03
CA ARG A 410 -0.51 22.26 9.37
C ARG A 410 0.80 22.07 10.11
N SER A 411 1.24 20.83 10.31
CA SER A 411 2.48 20.54 11.03
C SER A 411 3.67 20.58 10.09
N GLU A 412 4.60 21.49 10.35
CA GLU A 412 5.86 21.57 9.62
C GLU A 412 6.69 20.27 9.75
N LEU A 413 6.70 19.66 10.94
CA LEU A 413 7.40 18.39 11.18
C LEU A 413 6.80 17.27 10.33
N TYR A 414 5.47 17.17 10.27
CA TYR A 414 4.80 16.16 9.47
C TYR A 414 4.99 16.41 7.96
N LEU A 415 4.99 17.67 7.52
CA LEU A 415 5.31 18.04 6.15
C LEU A 415 6.74 17.66 5.79
N LYS A 416 7.74 17.97 6.63
CA LYS A 416 9.14 17.56 6.43
C LYS A 416 9.26 16.03 6.28
N PHE A 417 8.59 15.27 7.15
CA PHE A 417 8.47 13.82 7.01
C PHE A 417 7.86 13.43 5.65
N ALA A 418 6.71 13.99 5.28
CA ALA A 418 6.00 13.64 4.06
C ALA A 418 6.83 13.94 2.80
N HIS A 419 7.47 15.11 2.74
CA HIS A 419 8.35 15.51 1.65
C HIS A 419 9.50 14.53 1.45
N LEU A 420 10.18 14.11 2.52
CA LEU A 420 11.28 13.16 2.42
C LEU A 420 10.80 11.75 2.09
N ALA A 421 9.80 11.27 2.82
CA ALA A 421 9.38 9.87 2.75
C ALA A 421 8.70 9.51 1.42
N LEU A 422 8.04 10.48 0.76
CA LEU A 422 7.35 10.26 -0.52
C LEU A 422 8.14 10.72 -1.75
N HIS A 423 9.30 11.35 -1.57
CA HIS A 423 10.14 11.77 -2.70
C HIS A 423 10.44 10.60 -3.68
N PRO A 424 10.77 9.38 -3.21
CA PRO A 424 10.98 8.25 -4.10
C PRO A 424 9.71 7.84 -4.88
N LEU A 425 8.55 7.76 -4.22
CA LEU A 425 7.30 7.38 -4.89
C LEU A 425 6.88 8.41 -5.95
N LEU A 426 6.94 9.71 -5.62
CA LEU A 426 6.60 10.77 -6.58
C LEU A 426 7.57 10.78 -7.77
N THR A 427 8.86 10.55 -7.50
CA THR A 427 9.88 10.40 -8.56
C THR A 427 9.58 9.21 -9.46
N GLU A 428 9.20 8.05 -8.90
CA GLU A 428 8.78 6.88 -9.69
C GLU A 428 7.58 7.20 -10.58
N ILE A 429 6.54 7.84 -10.03
CA ILE A 429 5.34 8.22 -10.79
C ILE A 429 5.72 9.16 -11.95
N LEU A 430 6.53 10.19 -11.69
CA LEU A 430 6.98 11.11 -12.73
C LEU A 430 7.82 10.42 -13.81
N MET A 431 8.76 9.54 -13.43
CA MET A 431 9.61 8.81 -14.38
C MET A 431 8.77 7.97 -15.32
N ARG A 432 7.81 7.19 -14.77
CA ARG A 432 6.87 6.40 -15.57
C ARG A 432 6.03 7.26 -16.51
N MET A 433 5.49 8.37 -16.01
CA MET A 433 4.71 9.30 -16.82
C MET A 433 5.54 9.87 -17.99
N LYS A 434 6.80 10.26 -17.74
CA LYS A 434 7.70 10.72 -18.79
C LYS A 434 8.00 9.62 -19.80
N ASP A 435 8.23 8.40 -19.34
CA ASP A 435 8.47 7.25 -20.23
C ASP A 435 7.23 6.89 -21.05
N ASN A 436 6.01 7.06 -20.52
CA ASN A 436 4.78 6.92 -21.29
C ASN A 436 4.68 8.00 -22.40
N VAL A 437 5.03 9.26 -22.10
CA VAL A 437 5.06 10.33 -23.11
C VAL A 437 6.08 10.03 -24.21
N LEU A 438 7.23 9.46 -23.82
CA LEU A 438 8.32 9.08 -24.74
C LEU A 438 8.11 7.71 -25.41
N LEU A 439 7.01 7.01 -25.13
CA LEU A 439 6.71 5.65 -25.62
C LEU A 439 7.79 4.61 -25.23
N LYS A 440 8.46 4.83 -24.11
CA LYS A 440 9.47 3.91 -23.52
C LYS A 440 8.86 2.94 -22.51
N ASP A 441 7.76 3.32 -21.85
CA ASP A 441 6.99 2.44 -20.98
C ASP A 441 5.57 2.26 -21.55
N ASN A 442 5.18 1.00 -21.74
CA ASN A 442 3.87 0.61 -22.25
C ASN A 442 2.84 0.41 -21.14
N ARG A 443 3.24 0.46 -19.87
CA ARG A 443 2.31 0.35 -18.73
C ARG A 443 1.36 1.53 -18.71
N LYS A 444 0.08 1.25 -18.81
CA LYS A 444 -1.00 2.23 -18.87
C LYS A 444 -1.79 2.31 -17.58
N PHE A 445 -1.80 1.24 -16.78
CA PHE A 445 -2.45 1.22 -15.49
C PHE A 445 -1.47 0.77 -14.41
N VAL A 446 -1.29 1.61 -13.39
CA VAL A 446 -0.41 1.32 -12.25
C VAL A 446 -1.22 1.35 -10.96
N LEU A 447 -1.14 0.30 -10.14
CA LEU A 447 -1.83 0.19 -8.86
C LEU A 447 -0.82 0.06 -7.71
N TYR A 448 -0.96 0.92 -6.70
CA TYR A 448 -0.27 0.85 -5.43
C TYR A 448 -1.29 0.59 -4.31
N SER A 449 -1.30 -0.62 -3.75
CA SER A 449 -2.26 -1.03 -2.71
C SER A 449 -1.65 -0.97 -1.31
N GLY A 450 -2.14 -0.06 -0.49
CA GLY A 450 -1.52 0.32 0.78
C GLY A 450 -2.53 0.75 1.84
N HIS A 451 -2.16 1.77 2.61
CA HIS A 451 -2.79 2.10 3.88
C HIS A 451 -3.24 3.56 3.95
N ASP A 452 -3.97 3.89 5.00
CA ASP A 452 -4.19 5.28 5.41
C ASP A 452 -2.86 6.01 5.66
N ILE A 453 -1.89 5.32 6.29
CA ILE A 453 -0.53 5.86 6.49
C ILE A 453 0.24 6.02 5.17
N SER A 454 -0.20 5.41 4.07
CA SER A 454 0.33 5.65 2.72
C SER A 454 -0.31 6.90 2.10
N LEU A 455 -1.63 7.03 2.24
CA LEU A 455 -2.39 8.12 1.63
C LEU A 455 -2.24 9.44 2.39
N SER A 456 -2.32 9.43 3.72
CA SER A 456 -2.29 10.64 4.57
C SER A 456 -1.10 11.55 4.28
N PRO A 457 0.17 11.09 4.30
CA PRO A 457 1.29 11.96 3.95
C PRO A 457 1.25 12.38 2.47
N LEU A 458 0.72 11.55 1.57
CA LEU A 458 0.61 11.87 0.14
C LEU A 458 -0.37 13.01 -0.09
N ILE A 459 -1.59 12.91 0.44
CA ILE A 459 -2.58 13.98 0.30
C ILE A 459 -2.17 15.24 1.06
N THR A 460 -1.41 15.14 2.16
CA THR A 460 -0.82 16.30 2.84
C THR A 460 0.24 16.97 1.95
N LEU A 461 1.19 16.21 1.41
CA LEU A 461 2.25 16.71 0.54
C LEU A 461 1.70 17.36 -0.74
N LEU A 462 0.60 16.84 -1.28
CA LEU A 462 -0.05 17.41 -2.46
C LEU A 462 -0.90 18.66 -2.15
N GLY A 463 -1.13 18.98 -0.87
CA GLY A 463 -2.01 20.07 -0.39
C GLY A 463 -3.50 19.74 -0.37
N LEU A 464 -3.87 18.47 -0.49
CA LEU A 464 -5.26 18.02 -0.60
C LEU A 464 -5.93 17.73 0.75
N HIS A 465 -5.15 17.68 1.83
CA HIS A 465 -5.56 17.25 3.17
C HIS A 465 -5.89 18.42 4.11
N LEU A 466 -6.47 19.51 3.61
CA LEU A 466 -6.66 20.73 4.42
C LEU A 466 -7.64 20.56 5.59
N ASP A 467 -8.53 19.58 5.53
CA ASP A 467 -9.53 19.26 6.54
C ASP A 467 -9.04 18.29 7.62
N GLY A 468 -7.81 17.77 7.49
CA GLY A 468 -7.21 16.86 8.47
C GLY A 468 -7.91 15.49 8.58
N LYS A 469 -8.90 15.22 7.73
CA LYS A 469 -9.75 14.04 7.87
C LYS A 469 -8.98 12.77 7.58
N TRP A 470 -9.10 11.80 8.49
CA TRP A 470 -8.58 10.46 8.27
C TRP A 470 -9.15 9.87 6.96
N PRO A 471 -8.29 9.45 6.01
CA PRO A 471 -8.72 8.82 4.76
C PRO A 471 -9.69 7.65 5.00
N PRO A 472 -10.94 7.70 4.50
CA PRO A 472 -11.90 6.59 4.58
C PRO A 472 -11.40 5.25 4.04
N TYR A 473 -12.06 4.15 4.40
CA TYR A 473 -11.77 2.84 3.78
C TYR A 473 -11.91 2.91 2.27
N ALA A 474 -11.09 2.15 1.55
CA ALA A 474 -11.07 2.14 0.09
C ALA A 474 -10.86 3.53 -0.57
N SER A 475 -10.28 4.49 0.16
CA SER A 475 -9.87 5.77 -0.42
C SER A 475 -8.84 5.58 -1.52
N ARG A 476 -8.83 6.46 -2.51
CA ARG A 476 -7.90 6.44 -3.63
C ARG A 476 -7.41 7.83 -4.03
N VAL A 477 -6.14 7.92 -4.37
CA VAL A 477 -5.55 9.04 -5.12
C VAL A 477 -5.26 8.54 -6.53
N VAL A 478 -5.73 9.27 -7.54
CA VAL A 478 -5.56 8.91 -8.94
C VAL A 478 -4.78 10.00 -9.65
N PHE A 479 -3.64 9.65 -10.24
CA PHE A 479 -2.94 10.51 -11.18
C PHE A 479 -3.23 10.04 -12.61
N GLU A 480 -3.83 10.90 -13.41
CA GLU A 480 -4.06 10.65 -14.83
C GLU A 480 -3.06 11.46 -15.65
N LEU A 481 -2.47 10.84 -16.68
CA LEU A 481 -1.58 11.48 -17.63
C LEU A 481 -2.27 11.63 -18.98
N TYR A 482 -2.26 12.85 -19.52
CA TYR A 482 -2.83 13.19 -20.82
C TYR A 482 -1.80 13.81 -21.75
N THR A 483 -1.99 13.65 -23.06
CA THR A 483 -1.33 14.45 -24.08
C THR A 483 -2.35 15.07 -25.02
N LYS A 484 -2.07 16.24 -25.59
CA LYS A 484 -2.96 16.85 -26.60
C LYS A 484 -2.86 16.09 -27.94
N ARG A 485 -3.99 15.64 -28.51
CA ARG A 485 -4.05 14.77 -29.71
C ARG A 485 -3.39 15.34 -30.96
N ALA A 486 -3.39 16.67 -31.12
CA ALA A 486 -2.81 17.38 -32.25
C ALA A 486 -1.54 18.18 -31.88
N SER A 487 -0.84 17.80 -30.81
CA SER A 487 0.42 18.48 -30.46
C SER A 487 1.49 18.18 -31.49
N ARG A 488 1.97 19.21 -32.20
CA ARG A 488 3.29 19.15 -32.86
C ARG A 488 4.37 19.03 -31.79
N PHE A 489 5.55 18.55 -32.17
CA PHE A 489 6.70 18.53 -31.27
C PHE A 489 7.02 19.96 -30.78
N PRO A 490 7.30 20.13 -29.47
CA PRO A 490 7.31 19.11 -28.41
C PRO A 490 5.89 18.70 -27.95
N VAL A 491 5.72 17.41 -27.63
CA VAL A 491 4.45 16.85 -27.11
C VAL A 491 4.07 17.54 -25.81
N GLN A 492 2.89 18.16 -25.78
CA GLN A 492 2.35 18.77 -24.57
C GLN A 492 1.67 17.70 -23.70
N ALA A 493 2.24 17.48 -22.52
CA ALA A 493 1.74 16.53 -21.52
C ALA A 493 1.14 17.24 -20.31
N PHE A 494 0.07 16.66 -19.78
CA PHE A 494 -0.73 17.20 -18.69
C PHE A 494 -1.06 16.12 -17.67
N ILE A 495 -1.25 16.50 -16.42
CA ILE A 495 -1.73 15.63 -15.35
C ILE A 495 -3.03 16.16 -14.77
N ARG A 496 -3.85 15.23 -14.30
CA ARG A 496 -5.01 15.47 -13.44
C ARG A 496 -4.87 14.61 -12.20
N VAL A 497 -5.18 15.15 -11.03
CA VAL A 497 -5.10 14.42 -9.76
C VAL A 497 -6.45 14.43 -9.07
N LEU A 498 -6.97 13.24 -8.81
CA LEU A 498 -8.27 13.07 -8.14
C LEU A 498 -8.08 12.42 -6.77
N TYR A 499 -8.93 12.82 -5.82
CA TYR A 499 -9.01 12.19 -4.50
C TYR A 499 -10.45 11.73 -4.27
N ASN A 500 -10.64 10.42 -4.12
CA ASN A 500 -11.96 9.78 -3.96
C ASN A 500 -12.97 10.20 -5.05
N GLY A 501 -12.51 10.26 -6.31
CA GLY A 501 -13.33 10.59 -7.46
C GLY A 501 -13.54 12.08 -7.74
N LYS A 502 -13.15 12.97 -6.82
CA LYS A 502 -13.24 14.42 -7.05
C LYS A 502 -11.97 14.95 -7.69
N ASP A 503 -12.09 15.81 -8.70
CA ASP A 503 -10.95 16.48 -9.31
C ASP A 503 -10.38 17.52 -8.33
N ARG A 504 -9.13 17.29 -7.92
CA ARG A 504 -8.41 18.16 -6.98
C ARG A 504 -7.23 18.86 -7.65
N THR A 505 -7.15 18.84 -8.98
CA THR A 505 -5.99 19.37 -9.73
C THR A 505 -5.75 20.85 -9.47
N LYS A 506 -6.82 21.63 -9.27
CA LYS A 506 -6.75 23.05 -8.91
C LYS A 506 -6.20 23.32 -7.51
N ASP A 507 -6.28 22.33 -6.61
CA ASP A 507 -5.87 22.47 -5.21
C ASP A 507 -4.41 22.01 -5.00
N LEU A 508 -3.76 21.46 -6.03
CA LEU A 508 -2.38 20.99 -5.95
C LEU A 508 -1.42 22.14 -5.71
N ILE A 509 -0.58 22.03 -4.68
CA ILE A 509 0.38 23.09 -4.28
C ILE A 509 1.37 23.49 -5.37
N PHE A 510 1.62 22.60 -6.33
CA PHE A 510 2.53 22.85 -7.44
C PHE A 510 1.83 23.31 -8.72
N CYS A 511 0.50 23.25 -8.80
CA CYS A 511 -0.20 23.58 -10.03
C CYS A 511 -0.64 25.04 -10.07
N ARG A 512 0.22 25.91 -10.62
CA ARG A 512 -0.04 27.36 -10.66
C ARG A 512 -1.12 27.78 -11.67
N LYS A 513 -1.22 27.07 -12.80
CA LYS A 513 -2.13 27.41 -13.90
C LYS A 513 -2.68 26.15 -14.56
N LEU A 514 -3.99 26.12 -14.71
CA LEU A 514 -4.70 25.06 -15.41
C LEU A 514 -4.92 25.41 -16.89
N HIS A 515 -4.93 24.37 -17.71
CA HIS A 515 -5.32 24.41 -19.12
C HIS A 515 -6.47 23.43 -19.31
N HIS A 516 -7.70 23.93 -19.49
CA HIS A 516 -8.90 23.09 -19.61
C HIS A 516 -9.05 22.14 -18.40
N GLY A 517 -8.83 22.66 -17.19
CA GLY A 517 -8.88 21.87 -15.95
C GLY A 517 -7.63 21.02 -15.66
N LEU A 518 -6.68 20.91 -16.59
CA LEU A 518 -5.49 20.07 -16.43
C LEU A 518 -4.23 20.85 -16.04
N CYS A 519 -3.35 20.23 -15.26
CA CYS A 519 -2.04 20.77 -14.93
C CYS A 519 -1.00 20.35 -15.96
N ARG A 520 -0.10 21.23 -16.42
CA ARG A 520 1.01 20.77 -17.26
C ARG A 520 1.97 19.86 -16.46
N LEU A 521 2.41 18.75 -17.05
CA LEU A 521 3.32 17.78 -16.41
C LEU A 521 4.63 18.44 -15.93
N HIS A 522 5.09 19.51 -16.60
CA HIS A 522 6.30 20.23 -16.19
C HIS A 522 6.23 20.80 -14.77
N HIS A 523 5.07 21.25 -14.29
CA HIS A 523 4.93 21.76 -12.93
C HIS A 523 5.12 20.66 -11.88
N PHE A 524 4.68 19.44 -12.19
CA PHE A 524 4.90 18.28 -11.31
C PHE A 524 6.38 17.87 -11.30
N LYS A 525 7.06 17.95 -12.46
CA LYS A 525 8.52 17.79 -12.53
C LYS A 525 9.24 18.84 -11.69
N GLU A 526 8.93 20.12 -11.89
CA GLU A 526 9.54 21.22 -11.13
C GLU A 526 9.31 21.08 -9.63
N PHE A 527 8.13 20.59 -9.22
CA PHE A 527 7.87 20.27 -7.83
C PHE A 527 8.81 19.19 -7.31
N ILE A 528 8.89 18.04 -7.99
CA ILE A 528 9.78 16.93 -7.59
C ILE A 528 11.24 17.37 -7.49
N ASP A 529 11.71 18.18 -8.46
CA ASP A 529 13.10 18.64 -8.50
C ASP A 529 13.45 19.67 -7.41
N ASN A 530 12.45 20.35 -6.81
CA ASN A 530 12.70 21.51 -5.95
C ASN A 530 12.03 21.46 -4.57
N HIS A 531 11.05 20.58 -4.31
CA HIS A 531 10.28 20.61 -3.06
C HIS A 531 11.13 20.33 -1.82
N LEU A 532 12.29 19.66 -1.97
CA LEU A 532 13.22 19.39 -0.88
C LEU A 532 14.14 20.58 -0.57
N LYS A 533 14.36 21.48 -1.54
CA LYS A 533 15.25 22.65 -1.37
C LYS A 533 14.71 23.65 -0.34
N VAL A 534 13.40 23.65 -0.12
CA VAL A 534 12.75 24.44 0.95
C VAL A 534 13.28 24.05 2.34
N TYR A 535 13.85 22.86 2.47
CA TYR A 535 14.47 22.35 3.70
C TYR A 535 15.99 22.24 3.62
N ASP A 536 16.62 22.97 2.68
CA ASP A 536 18.06 22.93 2.39
C ASP A 536 18.58 21.53 2.01
N ILE A 537 17.70 20.73 1.38
CA ILE A 537 18.03 19.40 0.88
C ILE A 537 18.19 19.47 -0.64
N HIS A 538 19.43 19.40 -1.10
CA HIS A 538 19.86 19.48 -2.50
C HIS A 538 20.20 18.12 -3.09
N ASP A 539 20.65 17.17 -2.27
CA ASP A 539 20.88 15.78 -2.67
C ASP A 539 20.19 14.83 -1.69
N PHE A 540 19.08 14.27 -2.15
CA PHE A 540 18.27 13.33 -1.37
C PHE A 540 19.08 12.12 -0.89
N ASN A 541 19.95 11.54 -1.74
CA ASN A 541 20.60 10.27 -1.42
C ASN A 541 21.60 10.39 -0.27
N THR A 542 22.37 11.48 -0.26
CA THR A 542 23.32 11.75 0.82
C THR A 542 22.58 12.26 2.06
N GLN A 543 21.74 13.30 1.91
CA GLN A 543 21.13 13.97 3.07
C GLN A 543 20.05 13.14 3.77
N CYS A 544 19.38 12.18 3.12
CA CYS A 544 18.48 11.26 3.82
C CYS A 544 19.21 10.41 4.88
N LEU A 545 20.48 10.08 4.63
CA LEU A 545 21.28 9.20 5.46
C LEU A 545 21.93 9.92 6.64
N HIS A 546 22.06 11.25 6.57
CA HIS A 546 22.58 12.06 7.65
C HIS A 546 21.48 12.38 8.66
N ILE A 547 21.65 11.94 9.90
CA ILE A 547 21.00 12.58 11.05
C ILE A 547 21.92 13.75 11.37
N THR A 548 21.48 14.98 11.13
CA THR A 548 22.23 16.14 11.61
C THR A 548 22.24 16.10 13.13
N ASP A 549 23.40 15.86 13.72
CA ASP A 549 23.66 16.06 15.14
C ASP A 549 23.50 17.57 15.44
N GLY A 550 22.27 18.03 15.69
CA GLY A 550 22.01 19.42 16.07
C GLY A 550 20.74 20.11 15.53
N ILE A 551 19.65 19.39 15.24
CA ILE A 551 18.33 19.99 14.97
C ILE A 551 17.27 19.50 15.97
#